data_AF-A0A9E0D6Q9-F1
#
_entry.id   AF-A0A9E0D6Q9-F1
#
_cell.length_a   1.000
_cell.length_b   1.000
_cell.length_c   1.000
_cell.angle_alpha   90.00
_cell.angle_beta   90.00
_cell.angle_gamma   90.00
#
_symmetry.space_group_name_H-M   'P 1'
#
loop_
_entity.id
_entity.type
_entity.pdbx_description
1 polymer ?
#
loop_
_entity_poly.entity_id
_entity_poly.type
_entity_poly.pdbx_seq_one_letter_code
_entity_poly.pdbx_strand_id
1 'polypeptide(L)'
;AGTPGISDPGEELVRQCHEVGITVTALPGACALINALIISGQPTRRFCFEAFLPSDKKERKQILDSLENETRSIIIYEAPHRLVRTLEELHEVLGDRSMTLCRELTKKHESIFKSTLGEILAYHRENPPKGECVMIIEGKSFQELKEESQEEFLKIPLSEHMNRYMDQGYSKKEAMKLVAKDRGVGKREIYQQLLEEE
;
A
#
# COMPACT_ATOMS: atom_id res chain seq x y z
N ALA A 1 6.65 11.85 -19.17
CA ALA A 1 7.21 13.21 -19.36
C ALA A 1 6.57 14.19 -18.39
N GLY A 2 7.33 15.14 -17.85
CA GLY A 2 6.84 16.10 -16.86
C GLY A 2 8.00 16.75 -16.10
N THR A 3 8.05 16.51 -14.80
CA THR A 3 9.09 17.04 -13.90
C THR A 3 10.39 16.23 -14.07
N PRO A 4 11.49 16.83 -14.56
CA PRO A 4 12.77 16.13 -14.73
C PRO A 4 13.34 15.58 -13.41
N GLY A 5 14.11 14.50 -13.50
CA GLY A 5 14.75 13.86 -12.34
C GLY A 5 13.82 12.96 -11.51
N ILE A 6 12.54 12.86 -11.85
CA ILE A 6 11.59 11.91 -11.25
C ILE A 6 11.23 10.85 -12.28
N SER A 7 11.70 9.61 -12.07
CA SER A 7 11.55 8.50 -13.04
C SER A 7 12.14 8.82 -14.43
N ASP A 8 13.01 9.81 -14.51
CA ASP A 8 13.73 10.30 -15.69
C ASP A 8 15.18 10.63 -15.25
N PRO A 9 16.17 10.60 -16.16
CA PRO A 9 17.54 10.99 -15.82
C PRO A 9 17.60 12.42 -15.24
N GLY A 10 18.50 12.65 -14.29
CA GLY A 10 18.73 13.99 -13.72
C GLY A 10 19.21 13.97 -12.27
N GLU A 11 18.80 12.96 -11.49
CA GLU A 11 19.20 12.79 -10.09
C GLU A 11 20.72 12.88 -9.91
N GLU A 12 21.47 12.10 -10.68
CA GLU A 12 22.93 12.05 -10.61
C GLU A 12 23.59 13.40 -10.94
N LEU A 13 23.05 14.14 -11.92
CA LEU A 13 23.56 15.46 -12.28
C LEU A 13 23.31 16.47 -11.16
N VAL A 14 22.10 16.47 -10.57
CA VAL A 14 21.77 17.35 -9.44
C VAL A 14 22.69 17.05 -8.25
N ARG A 15 22.95 15.77 -7.96
CA ARG A 15 23.90 15.35 -6.92
C ARG A 15 25.30 15.90 -7.17
N GLN A 16 25.84 15.70 -8.37
CA GLN A 16 27.16 16.21 -8.75
C GLN A 16 27.26 17.74 -8.65
N CYS A 17 26.22 18.47 -9.06
CA CYS A 17 26.16 19.93 -8.90
C CYS A 17 26.31 20.34 -7.42
N HIS A 18 25.60 19.67 -6.50
CA HIS A 18 25.73 19.94 -5.07
C HIS A 18 27.14 19.63 -4.53
N GLU A 19 27.77 18.55 -4.99
CA GLU A 19 29.13 18.15 -4.56
C GLU A 19 30.18 19.21 -4.90
N VAL A 20 30.00 19.98 -5.98
CA VAL A 20 30.92 21.06 -6.40
C VAL A 20 30.41 22.46 -6.05
N GLY A 21 29.35 22.58 -5.24
CA GLY A 21 28.81 23.87 -4.81
C GLY A 21 28.07 24.66 -5.91
N ILE A 22 27.63 24.00 -6.98
CA ILE A 22 26.77 24.60 -8.00
C ILE A 22 25.34 24.72 -7.44
N THR A 23 24.77 25.91 -7.55
CA THR A 23 23.37 26.15 -7.15
C THR A 23 22.42 25.48 -8.14
N VAL A 24 21.52 24.64 -7.62
CA VAL A 24 20.44 24.00 -8.39
C VAL A 24 19.11 24.65 -8.01
N THR A 25 18.26 24.92 -8.99
CA THR A 25 16.90 25.43 -8.78
C THR A 25 15.90 24.58 -9.57
N ALA A 26 14.65 24.54 -9.11
CA ALA A 26 13.56 23.83 -9.77
C ALA A 26 12.47 24.82 -10.21
N LEU A 27 11.88 24.58 -11.38
CA LEU A 27 10.68 25.28 -11.82
C LEU A 27 9.46 24.39 -11.56
N PRO A 28 8.34 24.94 -11.06
CA PRO A 28 7.10 24.20 -11.00
C PRO A 28 6.66 23.82 -12.42
N GLY A 29 6.08 22.63 -12.57
CA GLY A 29 5.71 22.10 -13.88
C GLY A 29 4.74 20.94 -13.80
N ALA A 30 4.40 20.40 -14.97
CA ALA A 30 3.50 19.26 -15.08
C ALA A 30 4.09 18.02 -14.39
N CYS A 31 3.27 17.34 -13.59
CA CYS A 31 3.64 16.12 -12.90
C CYS A 31 2.46 15.13 -12.96
N ALA A 32 2.64 14.03 -13.72
CA ALA A 32 1.56 13.08 -13.98
C ALA A 32 1.03 12.44 -12.69
N LEU A 33 1.89 12.01 -11.77
CA LEU A 33 1.48 11.41 -10.48
C LEU A 33 0.61 12.36 -9.65
N ILE A 34 0.93 13.66 -9.62
CA ILE A 34 0.17 14.66 -8.85
C ILE A 34 -1.19 14.88 -9.51
N ASN A 35 -1.20 15.06 -10.84
CA ASN A 35 -2.45 15.24 -11.60
C ASN A 35 -3.37 14.01 -11.48
N ALA A 36 -2.79 12.81 -11.53
CA ALA A 36 -3.53 11.56 -11.38
C ALA A 36 -4.13 11.45 -9.96
N LEU A 37 -3.34 11.75 -8.93
CA LEU A 37 -3.80 11.69 -7.53
C LEU A 37 -4.97 12.66 -7.28
N ILE A 38 -4.89 13.91 -7.72
CA ILE A 38 -5.94 14.90 -7.44
C ILE A 38 -7.28 14.60 -8.14
N ILE A 39 -7.26 13.89 -9.28
CA ILE A 39 -8.49 13.50 -10.00
C ILE A 39 -8.94 12.06 -9.67
N SER A 40 -8.13 11.27 -8.97
CA SER A 40 -8.43 9.87 -8.63
C SER A 40 -9.64 9.71 -7.69
N GLY A 41 -9.88 10.71 -6.84
CA GLY A 41 -10.80 10.58 -5.72
C GLY A 41 -10.31 9.61 -4.63
N GLN A 42 -9.01 9.36 -4.56
CA GLN A 42 -8.32 8.67 -3.46
C GLN A 42 -7.78 9.67 -2.42
N PRO A 43 -7.47 9.25 -1.18
CA PRO A 43 -6.92 10.13 -0.15
C PRO A 43 -5.61 10.82 -0.57
N THR A 44 -5.61 12.15 -0.59
CA THR A 44 -4.44 12.93 -1.06
C THR A 44 -3.53 13.43 0.06
N ARG A 45 -3.89 13.20 1.33
CA ARG A 45 -3.17 13.73 2.50
C ARG A 45 -1.76 13.17 2.63
N ARG A 46 -1.58 11.88 2.37
CA ARG A 46 -0.30 11.17 2.40
C ARG A 46 -0.32 10.12 1.30
N PHE A 47 0.74 10.07 0.52
CA PHE A 47 0.91 9.11 -0.56
C PHE A 47 2.37 8.65 -0.62
N CYS A 48 2.59 7.47 -1.21
CA CYS A 48 3.90 7.03 -1.68
C CYS A 48 3.88 6.92 -3.21
N PHE A 49 5.05 7.06 -3.81
CA PHE A 49 5.23 6.93 -5.25
C PHE A 49 6.33 5.90 -5.50
N GLU A 50 5.96 4.81 -6.15
CA GLU A 50 6.83 3.65 -6.40
C GLU A 50 7.41 3.64 -7.82
N ALA A 51 7.29 4.77 -8.54
CA ALA A 51 7.74 4.90 -9.92
C ALA A 51 7.22 3.76 -10.82
N PHE A 52 8.07 3.25 -11.70
CA PHE A 52 7.82 2.02 -12.45
C PHE A 52 8.38 0.85 -11.66
N LEU A 53 7.58 -0.21 -11.47
CA LEU A 53 8.07 -1.41 -10.80
C LEU A 53 9.24 -2.04 -11.59
N PRO A 54 10.32 -2.45 -10.90
CA PRO A 54 11.52 -2.97 -11.55
C PRO A 54 11.23 -4.28 -12.27
N SER A 55 12.06 -4.57 -13.27
CA SER A 55 11.98 -5.84 -14.01
C SER A 55 12.67 -6.98 -13.26
N ASP A 56 13.59 -6.67 -12.33
CA ASP A 56 14.19 -7.66 -11.45
C ASP A 56 13.11 -8.25 -10.53
N LYS A 57 12.99 -9.58 -10.56
CA LYS A 57 11.90 -10.28 -9.85
C LYS A 57 12.04 -10.19 -8.33
N LYS A 58 13.28 -10.17 -7.81
CA LYS A 58 13.51 -10.16 -6.37
C LYS A 58 13.22 -8.79 -5.81
N GLU A 59 13.75 -7.76 -6.44
CA GLU A 59 13.50 -6.36 -6.08
C GLU A 59 12.01 -6.03 -6.20
N ARG A 60 11.37 -6.43 -7.30
CA ARG A 60 9.93 -6.22 -7.50
C ARG A 60 9.11 -6.88 -6.40
N LYS A 61 9.42 -8.12 -6.05
CA LYS A 61 8.72 -8.82 -4.96
C LYS A 61 8.89 -8.09 -3.63
N GLN A 62 10.12 -7.66 -3.30
CA GLN A 62 10.37 -6.92 -2.07
C GLN A 62 9.55 -5.62 -1.99
N ILE A 63 9.42 -4.90 -3.10
CA ILE A 63 8.58 -3.69 -3.18
C ILE A 63 7.12 -4.07 -2.95
N LEU A 64 6.59 -5.05 -3.70
CA LEU A 64 5.19 -5.47 -3.56
C LEU A 64 4.86 -5.92 -2.14
N ASP A 65 5.69 -6.77 -1.53
CA ASP A 65 5.52 -7.24 -0.15
C ASP A 65 5.49 -6.06 0.84
N SER A 66 6.28 -5.00 0.59
CA SER A 66 6.27 -3.80 1.45
C SER A 66 4.98 -2.96 1.35
N LEU A 67 4.23 -3.10 0.25
CA LEU A 67 2.99 -2.37 0.00
C LEU A 67 1.75 -3.05 0.62
N GLU A 68 1.86 -4.31 1.03
CA GLU A 68 0.76 -5.09 1.62
C GLU A 68 0.12 -4.39 2.82
N ASN A 69 0.90 -3.71 3.66
CA ASN A 69 0.37 -3.00 4.83
C ASN A 69 0.51 -1.48 4.71
N GLU A 70 0.78 -0.96 3.51
CA GLU A 70 0.86 0.48 3.28
C GLU A 70 -0.49 1.14 3.49
N THR A 71 -0.50 2.23 4.27
CA THR A 71 -1.71 2.97 4.68
C THR A 71 -1.93 4.26 3.91
N ARG A 72 -0.92 4.70 3.17
CA ARG A 72 -0.96 5.85 2.27
C ARG A 72 -1.50 5.43 0.91
N SER A 73 -2.03 6.38 0.14
CA SER A 73 -2.33 6.09 -1.26
C SER A 73 -1.04 5.75 -2.01
N ILE A 74 -1.08 4.68 -2.79
CA ILE A 74 0.08 4.16 -3.53
C ILE A 74 -0.04 4.61 -4.97
N ILE A 75 1.00 5.24 -5.52
CA ILE A 75 1.03 5.68 -6.92
C ILE A 75 2.10 4.90 -7.68
N ILE A 76 1.70 4.25 -8.77
CA ILE A 76 2.59 3.48 -9.66
C ILE A 76 2.40 3.94 -11.10
N TYR A 77 3.49 4.12 -11.83
CA TYR A 77 3.47 4.24 -13.28
C TYR A 77 3.58 2.87 -13.93
N GLU A 78 2.85 2.65 -15.02
CA GLU A 78 2.95 1.40 -15.75
C GLU A 78 2.78 1.58 -17.26
N ALA A 79 3.54 0.78 -18.01
CA ALA A 79 3.42 0.71 -19.46
C ALA A 79 2.19 -0.16 -19.84
N PRO A 80 1.47 0.18 -20.92
CA PRO A 80 0.21 -0.49 -21.24
C PRO A 80 0.37 -2.00 -21.46
N HIS A 81 1.48 -2.43 -22.09
CA HIS A 81 1.76 -3.84 -22.34
C HIS A 81 2.10 -4.65 -21.08
N ARG A 82 2.40 -3.99 -19.96
CA ARG A 82 2.68 -4.62 -18.65
C ARG A 82 1.49 -4.57 -17.69
N LEU A 83 0.51 -3.69 -17.95
CA LEU A 83 -0.55 -3.37 -16.99
C LEU A 83 -1.28 -4.60 -16.45
N VAL A 84 -1.76 -5.50 -17.32
CA VAL A 84 -2.54 -6.67 -16.89
C VAL A 84 -1.74 -7.54 -15.92
N ARG A 85 -0.47 -7.82 -16.25
CA ARG A 85 0.42 -8.58 -15.36
C ARG A 85 0.64 -7.86 -14.04
N THR A 86 0.85 -6.55 -14.06
CA THR A 86 1.05 -5.78 -12.83
C THR A 86 -0.21 -5.73 -11.97
N LEU A 87 -1.39 -5.62 -12.57
CA LEU A 87 -2.67 -5.71 -11.86
C LEU A 87 -2.87 -7.08 -11.22
N GLU A 88 -2.48 -8.17 -11.88
CA GLU A 88 -2.54 -9.53 -11.31
C GLU A 88 -1.66 -9.64 -10.06
N GLU A 89 -0.40 -9.21 -10.15
CA GLU A 89 0.53 -9.25 -9.01
C GLU A 89 0.11 -8.31 -7.88
N LEU A 90 -0.42 -7.13 -8.19
CA LEU A 90 -0.97 -6.21 -7.19
C LEU A 90 -2.21 -6.78 -6.52
N HIS A 91 -3.12 -7.41 -7.26
CA HIS A 91 -4.32 -8.01 -6.70
C HIS A 91 -3.98 -9.22 -5.81
N GLU A 92 -2.96 -10.01 -6.17
CA GLU A 92 -2.47 -11.13 -5.35
C GLU A 92 -1.92 -10.65 -3.99
N VAL A 93 -1.17 -9.53 -3.97
CA VAL A 93 -0.51 -9.04 -2.75
C VAL A 93 -1.39 -8.10 -1.95
N LEU A 94 -2.14 -7.20 -2.60
CA LEU A 94 -2.89 -6.14 -1.93
C LEU A 94 -4.36 -6.52 -1.68
N GLY A 95 -4.85 -7.58 -2.32
CA GLY A 95 -6.27 -7.93 -2.38
C GLY A 95 -7.07 -6.99 -3.29
N ASP A 96 -8.39 -6.98 -3.13
CA ASP A 96 -9.30 -6.22 -3.99
C ASP A 96 -9.52 -4.77 -3.55
N ARG A 97 -8.43 -4.00 -3.42
CA ARG A 97 -8.49 -2.60 -2.96
C ARG A 97 -9.15 -1.69 -3.97
N SER A 98 -9.73 -0.58 -3.48
CA SER A 98 -10.12 0.52 -4.36
C SER A 98 -8.90 1.04 -5.10
N MET A 99 -9.06 1.26 -6.40
CA MET A 99 -8.03 1.82 -7.26
C MET A 99 -8.64 2.77 -8.29
N THR A 100 -7.86 3.75 -8.69
CA THR A 100 -8.10 4.56 -9.87
C THR A 100 -7.00 4.33 -10.90
N LEU A 101 -7.38 3.93 -12.11
CA LEU A 101 -6.50 3.90 -13.27
C LEU A 101 -6.72 5.15 -14.12
N CYS A 102 -5.70 6.01 -14.18
CA CYS A 102 -5.66 7.16 -15.09
C CYS A 102 -4.86 6.80 -16.34
N ARG A 103 -5.42 7.05 -17.52
CA ARG A 103 -4.77 6.77 -18.80
C ARG A 103 -4.73 8.01 -19.66
N GLU A 104 -3.62 8.17 -20.38
CA GLU A 104 -3.45 9.24 -21.38
C GLU A 104 -3.80 10.63 -20.85
N LEU A 105 -3.36 10.92 -19.61
CA LEU A 105 -3.60 12.20 -18.93
C LEU A 105 -3.25 13.39 -19.83
N THR A 106 -4.14 14.37 -19.85
CA THR A 106 -4.11 15.62 -20.65
C THR A 106 -4.22 15.44 -22.17
N LYS A 107 -4.38 14.21 -22.67
CA LYS A 107 -4.47 13.92 -24.11
C LYS A 107 -5.93 13.73 -24.55
N LYS A 108 -6.15 13.63 -25.88
CA LYS A 108 -7.49 13.43 -26.48
C LYS A 108 -8.25 12.21 -25.95
N HIS A 109 -7.51 11.17 -25.55
CA HIS A 109 -8.06 9.90 -25.08
C HIS A 109 -7.88 9.70 -23.56
N GLU A 110 -7.82 10.81 -22.79
CA GLU A 110 -7.80 10.76 -21.33
C GLU A 110 -8.99 9.93 -20.82
N SER A 111 -8.71 9.00 -19.90
CA SER A 111 -9.74 8.20 -19.24
C SER A 111 -9.35 7.90 -17.79
N ILE A 112 -10.36 7.86 -16.93
CA ILE A 112 -10.23 7.66 -15.48
C ILE A 112 -11.19 6.55 -15.08
N PHE A 113 -10.65 5.44 -14.61
CA PHE A 113 -11.43 4.28 -14.16
C PHE A 113 -11.27 4.14 -12.65
N LYS A 114 -12.29 4.51 -11.87
CA LYS A 114 -12.32 4.32 -10.42
C LYS A 114 -13.22 3.12 -10.08
N SER A 115 -12.64 2.12 -9.45
CA SER A 115 -13.26 0.81 -9.21
C SER A 115 -12.37 0.01 -8.23
N THR A 116 -12.45 -1.31 -8.18
CA THR A 116 -11.51 -2.17 -7.44
C THR A 116 -10.43 -2.73 -8.35
N LEU A 117 -9.33 -3.20 -7.77
CA LEU A 117 -8.24 -3.85 -8.50
C LEU A 117 -8.75 -5.00 -9.39
N GLY A 118 -9.64 -5.84 -8.86
CA GLY A 118 -10.21 -7.01 -9.52
C GLY A 118 -11.12 -6.64 -10.69
N GLU A 119 -11.97 -5.63 -10.53
CA GLU A 119 -12.84 -5.12 -11.60
C GLU A 119 -12.03 -4.48 -12.74
N ILE A 120 -11.03 -3.66 -12.40
CA ILE A 120 -10.14 -3.05 -13.41
C ILE A 120 -9.32 -4.11 -14.14
N LEU A 121 -8.84 -5.13 -13.42
CA LEU A 121 -8.14 -6.28 -14.00
C LEU A 121 -9.05 -7.06 -14.97
N ALA A 122 -10.28 -7.37 -14.57
CA ALA A 122 -11.24 -8.08 -15.41
C ALA A 122 -11.53 -7.30 -16.71
N TYR A 123 -11.76 -5.99 -16.60
CA TYR A 123 -11.99 -5.13 -17.76
C TYR A 123 -10.81 -5.13 -18.75
N HIS A 124 -9.58 -5.03 -18.25
CA HIS A 124 -8.39 -4.92 -19.08
C HIS A 124 -7.86 -6.25 -19.64
N ARG A 125 -8.32 -7.40 -19.13
CA ARG A 125 -8.13 -8.70 -19.79
C ARG A 125 -8.86 -8.75 -21.14
N GLU A 126 -10.04 -8.16 -21.22
CA GLU A 126 -10.85 -8.11 -22.45
C GLU A 126 -10.54 -6.87 -23.30
N ASN A 127 -10.12 -5.78 -22.67
CA ASN A 127 -9.87 -4.48 -23.31
C ASN A 127 -8.42 -4.05 -23.08
N PRO A 128 -7.46 -4.53 -23.89
CA PRO A 128 -6.05 -4.20 -23.71
C PRO A 128 -5.83 -2.68 -23.64
N PRO A 129 -5.15 -2.19 -22.61
CA PRO A 129 -4.92 -0.76 -22.45
C PRO A 129 -4.00 -0.26 -23.57
N LYS A 130 -4.19 1.00 -23.92
CA LYS A 130 -3.33 1.77 -24.82
C LYS A 130 -2.91 3.05 -24.09
N GLY A 131 -1.69 3.49 -24.38
CA GLY A 131 -1.13 4.71 -23.82
C GLY A 131 -0.58 4.54 -22.41
N GLU A 132 -0.06 5.64 -21.87
CA GLU A 132 0.58 5.69 -20.55
C GLU A 132 -0.46 5.54 -19.44
N CYS A 133 -0.13 4.78 -18.39
CA CYS A 133 -1.02 4.48 -17.28
C CYS A 133 -0.41 4.96 -15.95
N VAL A 134 -1.25 5.58 -15.10
CA VAL A 134 -0.94 5.90 -13.70
C VAL A 134 -1.99 5.21 -12.83
N MET A 135 -1.54 4.35 -11.92
CA MET A 135 -2.39 3.66 -10.95
C MET A 135 -2.32 4.40 -9.62
N ILE A 136 -3.48 4.69 -9.02
CA ILE A 136 -3.60 5.23 -7.67
C ILE A 136 -4.41 4.22 -6.87
N ILE A 137 -3.76 3.54 -5.94
CA ILE A 137 -4.35 2.46 -5.14
C ILE A 137 -4.61 3.00 -3.73
N GLU A 138 -5.77 2.66 -3.17
CA GLU A 138 -6.09 2.99 -1.79
C GLU A 138 -5.15 2.25 -0.82
N GLY A 139 -4.66 2.98 0.18
CA GLY A 139 -3.91 2.39 1.27
C GLY A 139 -4.84 1.67 2.23
N LYS A 140 -4.31 0.68 2.95
CA LYS A 140 -5.04 -0.03 4.00
C LYS A 140 -5.40 0.90 5.15
N SER A 141 -6.59 0.76 5.72
CA SER A 141 -6.96 1.55 6.89
C SER A 141 -6.24 1.04 8.15
N PHE A 142 -5.98 1.94 9.09
CA PHE A 142 -5.47 1.55 10.41
C PHE A 142 -6.44 0.65 11.18
N GLN A 143 -7.73 0.71 10.85
CA GLN A 143 -8.74 -0.14 11.45
C GLN A 143 -8.60 -1.58 10.94
N GLU A 144 -8.46 -1.78 9.63
CA GLU A 144 -8.20 -3.10 9.04
C GLU A 144 -6.91 -3.72 9.59
N LEU A 145 -5.81 -2.96 9.64
CA LEU A 145 -4.55 -3.44 10.23
C LEU A 145 -4.70 -3.89 11.69
N LYS A 146 -5.53 -3.17 12.44
CA LYS A 146 -5.80 -3.49 13.84
C LYS A 146 -6.67 -4.74 13.96
N GLU A 147 -7.70 -4.87 13.14
CA GLU A 147 -8.59 -6.03 13.11
C GLU A 147 -7.82 -7.30 12.74
N GLU A 148 -6.98 -7.26 11.70
CA GLU A 148 -6.13 -8.40 11.31
C GLU A 148 -5.16 -8.80 12.42
N SER A 149 -4.50 -7.82 13.04
CA SER A 149 -3.62 -8.10 14.18
C SER A 149 -4.38 -8.76 15.33
N GLN A 150 -5.61 -8.30 15.62
CA GLN A 150 -6.46 -8.89 16.65
C GLN A 150 -6.88 -10.33 16.29
N GLU A 151 -7.23 -10.58 15.03
CA GLU A 151 -7.55 -11.92 14.53
C GLU A 151 -6.37 -12.89 14.64
N GLU A 152 -5.13 -12.44 14.39
CA GLU A 152 -3.94 -13.25 14.61
C GLU A 152 -3.79 -13.67 16.07
N PHE A 153 -4.04 -12.76 17.01
CA PHE A 153 -4.03 -13.09 18.44
C PHE A 153 -5.17 -14.03 18.84
N LEU A 154 -6.32 -13.94 18.19
CA LEU A 154 -7.46 -14.83 18.42
C LEU A 154 -7.17 -16.29 17.99
N LYS A 155 -6.34 -16.49 16.96
CA LYS A 155 -5.90 -17.84 16.49
C LYS A 155 -5.01 -18.57 17.50
N ILE A 156 -4.34 -17.85 18.40
CA ILE A 156 -3.52 -18.45 19.46
C ILE A 156 -4.47 -18.98 20.56
N PRO A 157 -4.28 -20.18 21.11
CA PRO A 157 -5.03 -20.63 22.29
C PRO A 157 -4.92 -19.64 23.44
N LEU A 158 -6.01 -19.42 24.18
CA LEU A 158 -6.04 -18.37 25.20
C LEU A 158 -5.02 -18.63 26.32
N SER A 159 -4.95 -19.87 26.79
CA SER A 159 -3.95 -20.34 27.76
C SER A 159 -2.51 -20.08 27.31
N GLU A 160 -2.17 -20.37 26.04
CA GLU A 160 -0.83 -20.11 25.49
C GLU A 160 -0.52 -18.60 25.48
N HIS A 161 -1.46 -17.78 25.01
CA HIS A 161 -1.28 -16.33 24.97
C HIS A 161 -1.13 -15.74 26.39
N MET A 162 -1.87 -16.24 27.36
CA MET A 162 -1.72 -15.88 28.78
C MET A 162 -0.33 -16.23 29.31
N ASN A 163 0.18 -17.44 29.01
CA ASN A 163 1.49 -17.90 29.44
C ASN A 163 2.62 -17.03 28.89
N ARG A 164 2.53 -16.58 27.62
CA ARG A 164 3.53 -15.66 27.03
C ARG A 164 3.78 -14.42 27.89
N TYR A 165 2.75 -13.86 28.51
CA TYR A 165 2.89 -12.72 29.42
C TYR A 165 3.30 -13.13 30.83
N MET A 166 2.80 -14.24 31.36
CA MET A 166 3.21 -14.72 32.68
C MET A 166 4.70 -15.09 32.73
N ASP A 167 5.23 -15.68 31.66
CA ASP A 167 6.65 -16.03 31.51
C ASP A 167 7.56 -14.79 31.43
N GLN A 168 7.02 -13.65 31.00
CA GLN A 168 7.71 -12.35 31.04
C GLN A 168 7.66 -11.69 32.43
N GLY A 169 7.06 -12.35 33.43
CA GLY A 169 6.97 -11.86 34.81
C GLY A 169 5.74 -11.00 35.11
N TYR A 170 4.79 -10.87 34.18
CA TYR A 170 3.52 -10.17 34.46
C TYR A 170 2.62 -11.01 35.37
N SER A 171 1.92 -10.36 36.29
CA SER A 171 0.91 -11.05 37.10
C SER A 171 -0.26 -11.56 36.25
N LYS A 172 -0.96 -12.61 36.70
CA LYS A 172 -2.18 -13.12 36.01
C LYS A 172 -3.18 -12.00 35.69
N LYS A 173 -3.30 -11.01 36.58
CA LYS A 173 -4.21 -9.85 36.41
C LYS A 173 -3.77 -8.90 35.29
N GLU A 174 -2.47 -8.71 35.12
CA GLU A 174 -1.85 -7.86 34.09
C GLU A 174 -1.83 -8.58 32.74
N ALA A 175 -1.45 -9.87 32.74
CA ALA A 175 -1.54 -10.74 31.56
C ALA A 175 -2.95 -10.72 30.95
N MET A 176 -4.00 -10.91 31.76
CA MET A 176 -5.40 -10.80 31.28
C MET A 176 -5.73 -9.45 30.65
N LYS A 177 -5.12 -8.34 31.12
CA LYS A 177 -5.36 -7.00 30.57
C LYS A 177 -4.66 -6.81 29.22
N LEU A 178 -3.44 -7.32 29.08
CA LEU A 178 -2.66 -7.27 27.85
C LEU A 178 -3.30 -8.16 26.77
N VAL A 179 -3.61 -9.41 27.10
CA VAL A 179 -4.31 -10.35 26.20
C VAL A 179 -5.65 -9.79 25.72
N ALA A 180 -6.44 -9.19 26.61
CA ALA A 180 -7.71 -8.55 26.25
C ALA A 180 -7.50 -7.41 25.22
N LYS A 181 -6.49 -6.57 25.43
CA LYS A 181 -6.15 -5.48 24.52
C LYS A 181 -5.72 -6.01 23.15
N ASP A 182 -4.84 -7.01 23.13
CA ASP A 182 -4.28 -7.59 21.91
C ASP A 182 -5.32 -8.33 21.08
N ARG A 183 -6.26 -9.01 21.74
CA ARG A 183 -7.40 -9.69 21.08
C ARG A 183 -8.58 -8.76 20.77
N GLY A 184 -8.55 -7.51 21.23
CA GLY A 184 -9.64 -6.55 21.03
C GLY A 184 -10.91 -6.82 21.84
N VAL A 185 -10.85 -7.66 22.88
CA VAL A 185 -11.99 -8.09 23.69
C VAL A 185 -11.96 -7.51 25.11
N GLY A 186 -13.05 -7.68 25.85
CA GLY A 186 -13.12 -7.25 27.25
C GLY A 186 -12.33 -8.16 28.19
N LYS A 187 -11.70 -7.61 29.23
CA LYS A 187 -11.04 -8.43 30.27
C LYS A 187 -11.96 -9.46 30.94
N ARG A 188 -13.25 -9.14 31.07
CA ARG A 188 -14.27 -10.03 31.64
C ARG A 188 -14.50 -11.26 30.76
N GLU A 189 -14.40 -11.08 29.45
CA GLU A 189 -14.55 -12.15 28.46
C GLU A 189 -13.37 -13.12 28.52
N ILE A 190 -12.14 -12.59 28.61
CA ILE A 190 -10.94 -13.41 28.86
C ILE A 190 -11.08 -14.24 30.14
N TYR A 191 -11.60 -13.65 31.21
CA TYR A 191 -11.82 -14.37 32.46
C TYR A 191 -12.85 -15.49 32.33
N GLN A 192 -13.95 -15.27 31.60
CA GLN A 192 -14.96 -16.30 31.35
C GLN A 192 -14.41 -17.45 30.50
N GLN A 193 -13.71 -17.14 29.42
CA GLN A 193 -13.08 -18.17 28.57
C GLN A 193 -12.07 -19.02 29.33
N LEU A 194 -11.28 -18.42 30.23
CA LEU A 194 -10.35 -19.16 31.09
C LEU A 194 -11.05 -20.10 32.09
N LEU A 195 -12.25 -19.77 32.54
CA LEU A 195 -13.04 -20.64 33.42
C LEU A 195 -13.72 -21.79 32.67
N GLU A 196 -13.96 -21.62 31.36
CA GLU A 196 -14.53 -22.65 30.49
C GLU A 196 -13.47 -23.61 29.93
N GLU A 197 -12.19 -23.19 29.88
CA GLU A 197 -11.04 -24.03 29.50
C GLU A 197 -10.48 -24.89 30.66
N GLU A 198 -10.89 -24.66 31.91
CA GLU A 198 -10.54 -25.45 33.12
C GLU A 198 -11.48 -26.64 33.34
#